data_AF-A0A166WH83-F1
#
_entry.id   AF-A0A166WH83-F1
#
_cell.length_a   1.000
_cell.length_b   1.000
_cell.length_c   1.000
_cell.angle_alpha   90.00
_cell.angle_beta   90.00
_cell.angle_gamma   90.00
#
_symmetry.space_group_name_H-M   'P 1'
#
loop_
_entity.id
_entity.type
_entity.pdbx_description
1 polymer ?
#
loop_
_entity_poly.entity_id
_entity_poly.type
_entity_poly.pdbx_seq_one_letter_code
_entity_poly.pdbx_strand_id
1 'polypeptide(L)'
;MFLNVRLIVAGLVASAACTRALNALNLASNKVECGTPNSSRELSTTQGSGITKRQDEGHQRYRIPTYITVLAKNDTIQGGNITDSHIQSILNEFNKYFSFGFFLDASVDTIHRALRADLFDPVSQLFIGDENEIQRQYHRGEGDYASLNIIFLFRFQDTHEVKTEYVTRRTGYTIYTTARSSGAVGMSSMPSDEIWKYSNALDIEQTDGMFLSSAVVPGVAYPWHKGSLSVLPHEFGHWVGLKHTDYTSQTDAAGRGICDPLNDDVDDTPTHILDETVRGTLQSCPPVGQVNTCRHIDDTPDPIRNLMLSISYGCDVDGLTYGQRQRTMEVYRRHRIPYKQNMQQMGCWVQPHVEQPKNEEPKDQEAEDEQPKDQEAEDEQPKDEQPKDEQPNDRVASELRYWQQRLQSESNDAWQKFRQEKENYYQQIQQRAKQTRSSCYKQAQQSYNQQRARLDESTRHKYRDLREHGESVRSWLQGYLQQGQYRQWALQEHRRQQREIRERRQRYRQEDRRSREALVREYRQRRQQCEHRAREAEVQNRQSFENWAQEYSNALRGEDDRRRQFLDSLQKKQ
;
A
#
# COMPACT_ATOMS: atom_id res chain seq x y z
N MET A 1 -10.45 84.12 -39.16
CA MET A 1 -11.40 83.04 -39.50
C MET A 1 -10.98 81.83 -38.66
N PHE A 2 -11.46 81.78 -37.41
CA PHE A 2 -10.95 80.89 -36.37
C PHE A 2 -11.77 79.59 -36.33
N LEU A 3 -11.11 78.46 -36.60
CA LEU A 3 -11.68 77.13 -36.49
C LEU A 3 -11.86 76.76 -35.01
N ASN A 4 -13.11 76.48 -34.63
CA ASN A 4 -13.50 75.88 -33.37
C ASN A 4 -13.16 74.38 -33.37
N VAL A 5 -12.16 73.98 -32.58
CA VAL A 5 -11.94 72.58 -32.18
C VAL A 5 -12.51 72.42 -30.77
N ARG A 6 -13.67 71.79 -30.65
CA ARG A 6 -14.20 71.33 -29.36
C ARG A 6 -13.72 69.90 -29.12
N LEU A 7 -12.73 69.77 -28.24
CA LEU A 7 -12.39 68.54 -27.55
C LEU A 7 -13.50 68.24 -26.52
N ILE A 8 -14.24 67.15 -26.72
CA ILE A 8 -15.04 66.53 -25.66
C ILE A 8 -14.26 65.30 -25.21
N VAL A 9 -13.64 65.42 -24.04
CA VAL A 9 -13.12 64.30 -23.26
C VAL A 9 -14.26 63.80 -22.39
N ALA A 10 -14.76 62.60 -22.70
CA ALA A 10 -15.59 61.82 -21.79
C ALA A 10 -15.01 60.40 -21.76
N GLY A 11 -14.40 60.05 -20.64
CA GLY A 11 -13.97 58.68 -20.36
C GLY A 11 -15.12 57.83 -19.83
N LEU A 12 -15.07 56.53 -20.11
CA LEU A 12 -15.33 55.44 -19.18
C LEU A 12 -15.15 54.09 -19.90
N VAL A 13 -14.06 53.41 -19.54
CA VAL A 13 -13.93 51.96 -19.27
C VAL A 13 -14.92 51.05 -20.02
N ALA A 14 -14.45 50.44 -21.12
CA ALA A 14 -14.96 49.17 -21.63
C ALA A 14 -13.81 48.15 -21.62
N SER A 15 -13.41 47.74 -20.42
CA SER A 15 -12.50 46.62 -20.21
C SER A 15 -13.28 45.30 -20.24
N ALA A 16 -12.77 44.36 -21.04
CA ALA A 16 -12.89 42.92 -20.85
C ALA A 16 -14.32 42.31 -20.85
N ALA A 17 -14.98 42.30 -22.01
CA ALA A 17 -16.11 41.40 -22.25
C ALA A 17 -16.05 40.61 -23.59
N CYS A 18 -14.94 40.67 -24.33
CA CYS A 18 -14.78 39.94 -25.61
C CYS A 18 -13.53 39.05 -25.71
N THR A 19 -12.94 38.65 -24.59
CA THR A 19 -11.86 37.63 -24.55
C THR A 19 -12.24 36.34 -23.84
N ARG A 20 -13.54 36.09 -23.61
CA ARG A 20 -14.04 34.81 -23.04
C ARG A 20 -14.70 33.88 -24.06
N ALA A 21 -14.74 34.23 -25.34
CA ALA A 21 -15.39 33.43 -26.38
C ALA A 21 -14.44 32.58 -27.25
N LEU A 22 -13.12 32.60 -27.02
CA LEU A 22 -12.15 31.83 -27.81
C LEU A 22 -11.44 30.69 -27.05
N ASN A 23 -11.83 30.37 -25.81
CA ASN A 23 -11.38 29.17 -25.10
C ASN A 23 -12.49 28.11 -24.90
N ALA A 24 -13.60 28.25 -25.62
CA ALA A 24 -14.72 27.29 -25.60
C ALA A 24 -14.50 26.07 -26.54
N LEU A 25 -13.27 25.83 -27.01
CA LEU A 25 -12.93 24.70 -27.89
C LEU A 25 -12.15 23.56 -27.21
N ASN A 26 -11.86 23.64 -25.90
CA ASN A 26 -11.24 22.54 -25.13
C ASN A 26 -12.21 21.82 -24.18
N LEU A 27 -13.50 21.73 -24.56
CA LEU A 27 -14.52 21.02 -23.79
C LEU A 27 -14.54 19.53 -24.14
N ALA A 28 -13.71 18.73 -23.44
CA ALA A 28 -13.83 17.29 -23.15
C ALA A 28 -12.47 16.57 -23.01
N SER A 29 -11.47 17.14 -22.33
CA SER A 29 -10.23 16.38 -22.10
C SER A 29 -10.45 15.36 -20.97
N ASN A 30 -10.50 14.07 -21.31
CA ASN A 30 -10.43 12.96 -20.35
C ASN A 30 -8.99 12.86 -19.81
N LYS A 31 -8.60 13.82 -18.96
CA LYS A 31 -7.29 13.79 -18.30
C LYS A 31 -7.31 12.66 -17.28
N VAL A 32 -6.41 11.71 -17.47
CA VAL A 32 -6.21 10.56 -16.58
C VAL A 32 -4.81 10.67 -15.99
N GLU A 33 -4.70 10.74 -14.67
CA GLU A 33 -3.43 10.69 -13.95
C GLU A 33 -3.30 9.37 -13.19
N CYS A 34 -2.07 8.91 -13.04
CA CYS A 34 -1.73 7.77 -12.19
C CYS A 34 -1.56 8.22 -10.73
N GLY A 35 -2.11 7.44 -9.79
CA GLY A 35 -1.99 7.68 -8.34
C GLY A 35 -0.79 7.01 -7.68
N THR A 36 -0.13 6.07 -8.38
CA THR A 36 1.02 5.33 -7.85
C THR A 36 2.18 6.28 -7.51
N PRO A 37 2.62 6.35 -6.25
CA PRO A 37 3.77 7.17 -5.88
C PRO A 37 5.05 6.58 -6.45
N ASN A 38 6.04 7.43 -6.73
CA ASN A 38 7.36 6.99 -7.18
C ASN A 38 8.03 6.05 -6.14
N SER A 39 8.74 5.02 -6.63
CA SER A 39 9.39 4.04 -5.75
C SER A 39 10.57 4.63 -4.99
N SER A 40 10.94 4.01 -3.87
CA SER A 40 12.25 4.25 -3.27
C SER A 40 13.37 3.81 -4.24
N ARG A 41 14.56 4.39 -4.08
CA ARG A 41 15.76 4.13 -4.90
C ARG A 41 16.29 2.68 -4.81
N GLU A 42 15.74 1.86 -3.92
CA GLU A 42 16.24 0.53 -3.61
C GLU A 42 16.10 -0.45 -4.79
N LEU A 43 15.11 -0.25 -5.67
CA LEU A 43 14.92 -1.09 -6.86
C LEU A 43 15.95 -0.87 -7.99
N SER A 44 16.77 0.20 -7.93
CA SER A 44 17.59 0.64 -9.08
C SER A 44 18.92 -0.13 -9.28
N THR A 45 19.19 -1.21 -8.56
CA THR A 45 20.58 -1.75 -8.46
C THR A 45 20.91 -3.01 -9.26
N THR A 46 20.04 -3.51 -10.14
CA THR A 46 20.36 -4.75 -10.89
C THR A 46 19.98 -4.68 -12.37
N GLN A 47 20.71 -3.91 -13.16
CA GLN A 47 20.87 -4.21 -14.58
C GLN A 47 22.25 -4.84 -14.80
N GLY A 48 22.29 -6.17 -14.74
CA GLY A 48 23.47 -6.93 -15.13
C GLY A 48 23.63 -6.90 -16.65
N SER A 49 24.52 -6.05 -17.14
CA SER A 49 24.98 -6.05 -18.55
C SER A 49 25.63 -7.40 -18.87
N GLY A 50 24.89 -8.34 -19.44
CA GLY A 50 25.44 -9.67 -19.73
C GLY A 50 24.56 -10.73 -20.40
N ILE A 51 23.25 -10.54 -20.56
CA ILE A 51 22.41 -11.57 -21.20
C ILE A 51 22.20 -11.22 -22.67
N THR A 52 22.94 -11.91 -23.53
CA THR A 52 22.84 -11.80 -24.98
C THR A 52 21.50 -12.37 -25.48
N LYS A 53 20.83 -11.55 -26.30
CA LYS A 53 19.64 -11.83 -27.12
C LYS A 53 19.63 -13.24 -27.72
N ARG A 54 18.65 -14.07 -27.35
CA ARG A 54 17.94 -15.12 -28.17
C ARG A 54 17.16 -16.10 -27.28
N GLN A 55 16.02 -15.71 -26.69
CA GLN A 55 15.10 -16.68 -26.05
C GLN A 55 13.60 -16.29 -26.10
N ASP A 56 13.14 -15.47 -27.05
CA ASP A 56 11.73 -15.01 -27.07
C ASP A 56 10.70 -16.02 -27.61
N GLU A 57 11.07 -17.26 -27.96
CA GLU A 57 10.14 -18.20 -28.63
C GLU A 57 9.70 -19.41 -27.78
N GLY A 58 10.04 -19.48 -26.48
CA GLY A 58 9.67 -20.64 -25.65
C GLY A 58 9.46 -20.37 -24.17
N HIS A 59 9.41 -19.11 -23.73
CA HIS A 59 9.24 -18.81 -22.31
C HIS A 59 7.81 -19.09 -21.86
N GLN A 60 7.71 -19.95 -20.83
CA GLN A 60 6.48 -20.22 -20.11
C GLN A 60 5.91 -18.90 -19.58
N ARG A 61 4.69 -18.57 -20.02
CA ARG A 61 3.95 -17.42 -19.48
C ARG A 61 3.65 -17.67 -18.01
N TYR A 62 3.89 -16.67 -17.18
CA TYR A 62 3.49 -16.72 -15.78
C TYR A 62 1.97 -16.58 -15.68
N ARG A 63 1.33 -17.62 -15.15
CA ARG A 63 -0.08 -17.58 -14.74
C ARG A 63 -0.13 -16.92 -13.36
N ILE A 64 -0.76 -15.76 -13.28
CA ILE A 64 -0.91 -14.98 -12.06
C ILE A 64 -2.30 -15.23 -11.49
N PRO A 65 -2.44 -15.93 -10.35
CA PRO A 65 -3.70 -16.00 -9.63
C PRO A 65 -4.21 -14.57 -9.37
N THR A 66 -5.39 -14.24 -9.88
CA THR A 66 -5.92 -12.88 -9.85
C THR A 66 -7.25 -12.86 -9.11
N TYR A 67 -7.31 -12.09 -8.03
CA TYR A 67 -8.49 -11.91 -7.20
C TYR A 67 -9.11 -10.55 -7.47
N ILE A 68 -10.38 -10.54 -7.88
CA ILE A 68 -11.07 -9.31 -8.27
C ILE A 68 -12.18 -9.00 -7.27
N THR A 69 -12.16 -7.77 -6.77
CA THR A 69 -13.21 -7.21 -5.91
C THR A 69 -13.80 -5.96 -6.56
N VAL A 70 -15.12 -5.83 -6.58
CA VAL A 70 -15.86 -4.65 -7.04
C VAL A 70 -16.60 -4.03 -5.86
N LEU A 71 -16.19 -2.82 -5.46
CA LEU A 71 -16.84 -2.03 -4.43
C LEU A 71 -17.66 -0.92 -5.08
N ALA A 72 -18.93 -1.21 -5.28
CA ALA A 72 -19.87 -0.31 -5.93
C ALA A 72 -20.62 0.52 -4.88
N LYS A 73 -21.01 1.75 -5.22
CA LYS A 73 -21.87 2.58 -4.38
C LYS A 73 -23.30 2.04 -4.31
N ASN A 74 -23.83 1.58 -5.43
CA ASN A 74 -25.16 1.00 -5.55
C ASN A 74 -25.16 -0.08 -6.64
N ASP A 75 -26.31 -0.69 -6.89
CA ASP A 75 -26.48 -1.81 -7.81
C ASP A 75 -26.45 -1.43 -9.30
N THR A 76 -26.35 -0.14 -9.63
CA THR A 76 -26.32 0.34 -11.02
C THR A 76 -24.90 0.37 -11.60
N ILE A 77 -24.80 0.27 -12.93
CA ILE A 77 -23.53 0.44 -13.65
C ILE A 77 -22.91 1.81 -13.32
N GLN A 78 -23.73 2.87 -13.28
CA GLN A 78 -23.27 4.22 -12.94
C GLN A 78 -22.82 4.36 -11.49
N GLY A 79 -23.25 3.47 -10.60
CA GLY A 79 -22.75 3.35 -9.23
C GLY A 79 -21.51 2.47 -9.10
N GLY A 80 -20.86 2.11 -10.20
CA GLY A 80 -19.62 1.31 -10.22
C GLY A 80 -19.85 -0.20 -10.16
N ASN A 81 -21.09 -0.68 -10.26
CA ASN A 81 -21.39 -2.12 -10.32
C ASN A 81 -21.13 -2.67 -11.73
N ILE A 82 -19.85 -2.72 -12.13
CA ILE A 82 -19.42 -3.14 -13.47
C ILE A 82 -19.66 -4.64 -13.71
N THR A 83 -20.13 -5.04 -14.88
CA THR A 83 -20.45 -6.46 -15.16
C THR A 83 -19.19 -7.30 -15.41
N ASP A 84 -19.33 -8.61 -15.44
CA ASP A 84 -18.22 -9.53 -15.80
C ASP A 84 -17.72 -9.27 -17.23
N SER A 85 -18.61 -8.87 -18.15
CA SER A 85 -18.23 -8.48 -19.52
C SER A 85 -17.36 -7.22 -19.55
N HIS A 86 -17.59 -6.27 -18.63
CA HIS A 86 -16.71 -5.11 -18.48
C HIS A 86 -15.34 -5.54 -17.96
N ILE A 87 -15.29 -6.36 -16.92
CA ILE A 87 -14.03 -6.89 -16.36
C ILE A 87 -13.26 -7.66 -17.43
N GLN A 88 -13.92 -8.52 -18.20
CA GLN A 88 -13.29 -9.26 -19.30
C GLN A 88 -12.71 -8.33 -20.37
N SER A 89 -13.38 -7.21 -20.67
CA SER A 89 -12.87 -6.22 -21.63
C SER A 89 -11.57 -5.57 -21.13
N ILE A 90 -11.46 -5.29 -19.84
CA ILE A 90 -10.24 -4.76 -19.21
C ILE A 90 -9.12 -5.82 -19.22
N LEU A 91 -9.42 -7.08 -18.91
CA LEU A 91 -8.46 -8.19 -18.99
C LEU A 91 -7.99 -8.45 -20.43
N ASN A 92 -8.88 -8.30 -21.43
CA ASN A 92 -8.51 -8.38 -22.83
C ASN A 92 -7.56 -7.25 -23.24
N GLU A 93 -7.77 -6.03 -22.71
CA GLU A 93 -6.85 -4.91 -22.91
C GLU A 93 -5.47 -5.20 -22.31
N PHE A 94 -5.43 -5.74 -21.09
CA PHE A 94 -4.19 -6.18 -20.45
C PHE A 94 -3.39 -7.15 -21.33
N ASN A 95 -4.06 -8.14 -21.93
CA ASN A 95 -3.42 -9.15 -22.77
C ASN A 95 -2.76 -8.56 -24.03
N LYS A 96 -3.19 -7.40 -24.52
CA LYS A 96 -2.51 -6.73 -25.65
C LYS A 96 -1.08 -6.32 -25.31
N TYR A 97 -0.82 -5.95 -24.06
CA TYR A 97 0.45 -5.38 -23.62
C TYR A 97 1.36 -6.38 -22.89
N PHE A 98 0.78 -7.36 -22.18
CA PHE A 98 1.53 -8.26 -21.30
C PHE A 98 1.53 -9.75 -21.70
N SER A 99 0.84 -10.14 -22.78
CA SER A 99 0.79 -11.54 -23.22
C SER A 99 2.14 -12.14 -23.65
N PHE A 100 3.19 -11.32 -23.76
CA PHE A 100 4.57 -11.79 -23.96
C PHE A 100 5.08 -12.61 -22.77
N GLY A 101 4.57 -12.38 -21.56
CA GLY A 101 5.14 -12.96 -20.34
C GLY A 101 4.13 -13.34 -19.26
N PHE A 102 2.93 -12.76 -19.27
CA PHE A 102 1.96 -12.89 -18.19
C PHE A 102 0.57 -13.27 -18.70
N PHE A 103 -0.17 -13.93 -17.82
CA PHE A 103 -1.58 -14.25 -17.98
C PHE A 103 -2.28 -14.07 -16.62
N LEU A 104 -3.25 -13.15 -16.56
CA LEU A 104 -4.07 -12.95 -15.35
C LEU A 104 -5.15 -14.02 -15.32
N ASP A 105 -5.05 -14.91 -14.34
CA ASP A 105 -6.04 -15.95 -14.13
C ASP A 105 -7.05 -15.54 -13.07
N ALA A 106 -8.15 -14.97 -13.54
CA ALA A 106 -9.29 -14.62 -12.70
C ALA A 106 -10.24 -15.80 -12.40
N SER A 107 -9.91 -17.03 -12.85
CA SER A 107 -10.73 -18.23 -12.58
C SER A 107 -10.41 -18.88 -11.23
N VAL A 108 -9.36 -18.45 -10.55
CA VAL A 108 -8.96 -18.95 -9.22
C VAL A 108 -9.99 -18.61 -8.14
N ASP A 109 -10.87 -17.66 -8.39
CA ASP A 109 -11.91 -17.22 -7.46
C ASP A 109 -13.10 -16.62 -8.21
N THR A 110 -14.23 -16.55 -7.54
CA THR A 110 -15.37 -15.75 -7.99
C THR A 110 -15.09 -14.26 -7.79
N ILE A 111 -15.57 -13.44 -8.73
CA ILE A 111 -15.50 -11.97 -8.62
C ILE A 111 -16.37 -11.54 -7.43
N HIS A 112 -15.74 -10.96 -6.41
CA HIS A 112 -16.45 -10.50 -5.22
C HIS A 112 -17.04 -9.12 -5.46
N ARG A 113 -18.29 -8.91 -5.07
CA ARG A 113 -19.05 -7.69 -5.33
C ARG A 113 -19.71 -7.23 -4.05
N ALA A 114 -19.48 -5.99 -3.65
CA ALA A 114 -20.08 -5.42 -2.45
C ALA A 114 -20.65 -4.02 -2.73
N LEU A 115 -21.85 -3.77 -2.20
CA LEU A 115 -22.44 -2.43 -2.17
C LEU A 115 -21.93 -1.69 -0.92
N ARG A 116 -21.09 -0.69 -1.12
CA ARG A 116 -20.39 0.06 -0.08
C ARG A 116 -20.62 1.56 -0.21
N ALA A 117 -21.88 1.99 -0.19
CA ALA A 117 -22.24 3.41 -0.24
C ALA A 117 -21.56 4.24 0.87
N ASP A 118 -21.21 3.61 1.99
CA ASP A 118 -20.51 4.19 3.14
C ASP A 118 -19.06 4.60 2.85
N LEU A 119 -18.43 4.03 1.81
CA LEU A 119 -17.06 4.38 1.40
C LEU A 119 -16.98 5.66 0.57
N PHE A 120 -18.11 6.29 0.25
CA PHE A 120 -18.17 7.43 -0.66
C PHE A 120 -18.85 8.61 -0.01
N ASP A 121 -18.26 9.80 -0.15
CA ASP A 121 -18.86 11.02 0.38
C ASP A 121 -20.21 11.30 -0.31
N PRO A 122 -21.29 11.55 0.45
CA PRO A 122 -22.62 11.69 -0.11
C PRO A 122 -22.79 12.93 -1.00
N VAL A 123 -21.88 13.91 -0.93
CA VAL A 123 -21.96 15.15 -1.72
C VAL A 123 -21.06 15.07 -2.95
N SER A 124 -19.76 14.87 -2.73
CA SER A 124 -18.73 14.83 -3.77
C SER A 124 -18.67 13.51 -4.51
N GLN A 125 -19.25 12.43 -3.95
CA GLN A 125 -19.24 11.08 -4.52
C GLN A 125 -17.86 10.43 -4.62
N LEU A 126 -16.85 11.02 -3.98
CA LEU A 126 -15.49 10.51 -3.98
C LEU A 126 -15.28 9.48 -2.87
N PHE A 127 -14.36 8.55 -3.11
CA PHE A 127 -13.89 7.63 -2.09
C PHE A 127 -13.29 8.38 -0.89
N ILE A 128 -13.72 8.00 0.32
CA ILE A 128 -13.26 8.59 1.60
C ILE A 128 -12.62 7.57 2.53
N GLY A 129 -12.47 6.32 2.08
CA GLY A 129 -11.84 5.25 2.86
C GLY A 129 -10.31 5.38 2.92
N ASP A 130 -9.71 4.62 3.83
CA ASP A 130 -8.26 4.42 3.85
C ASP A 130 -7.90 3.28 2.89
N GLU A 131 -7.02 3.55 1.92
CA GLU A 131 -6.64 2.61 0.86
C GLU A 131 -6.02 1.32 1.43
N ASN A 132 -5.14 1.44 2.44
CA ASN A 132 -4.51 0.29 3.08
C ASN A 132 -5.51 -0.55 3.88
N GLU A 133 -6.46 0.10 4.57
CA GLU A 133 -7.54 -0.60 5.28
C GLU A 133 -8.44 -1.37 4.30
N ILE A 134 -8.78 -0.77 3.16
CA ILE A 134 -9.58 -1.44 2.13
C ILE A 134 -8.81 -2.59 1.49
N GLN A 135 -7.53 -2.44 1.16
CA GLN A 135 -6.71 -3.55 0.67
C GLN A 135 -6.70 -4.69 1.68
N ARG A 136 -6.39 -4.43 2.96
CA ARG A 136 -6.42 -5.48 3.99
C ARG A 136 -7.79 -6.14 4.13
N GLN A 137 -8.86 -5.35 4.14
CA GLN A 137 -10.22 -5.87 4.32
C GLN A 137 -10.65 -6.78 3.17
N TYR A 138 -10.22 -6.46 1.95
CA TYR A 138 -10.61 -7.14 0.72
C TYR A 138 -9.48 -7.91 0.06
N HIS A 139 -8.38 -8.12 0.79
CA HIS A 139 -7.29 -8.97 0.35
C HIS A 139 -7.78 -10.41 0.32
N ARG A 140 -7.54 -11.07 -0.80
CA ARG A 140 -7.97 -12.44 -1.06
C ARG A 140 -6.82 -13.27 -1.62
N GLY A 141 -6.97 -14.58 -1.48
CA GLY A 141 -5.97 -15.56 -1.87
C GLY A 141 -5.20 -16.11 -0.69
N GLU A 142 -4.14 -16.84 -1.00
CA GLU A 142 -3.34 -17.55 0.00
C GLU A 142 -2.36 -16.64 0.76
N GLY A 143 -2.42 -15.33 0.55
CA GLY A 143 -1.51 -14.35 1.18
C GLY A 143 -0.11 -14.36 0.57
N ASP A 144 0.02 -14.64 -0.73
CA ASP A 144 1.31 -14.64 -1.42
C ASP A 144 1.54 -13.38 -2.27
N TYR A 145 2.81 -12.98 -2.35
CA TYR A 145 3.23 -11.79 -3.08
C TYR A 145 3.28 -11.99 -4.62
N ALA A 146 2.93 -13.19 -5.09
CA ALA A 146 2.93 -13.58 -6.49
C ALA A 146 1.52 -13.51 -7.12
N SER A 147 0.48 -13.49 -6.30
CA SER A 147 -0.92 -13.30 -6.65
C SER A 147 -1.26 -11.83 -6.73
N LEU A 148 -2.23 -11.48 -7.58
CA LEU A 148 -2.64 -10.11 -7.77
C LEU A 148 -4.05 -9.87 -7.22
N ASN A 149 -4.18 -8.90 -6.32
CA ASN A 149 -5.48 -8.38 -5.88
C ASN A 149 -5.82 -7.10 -6.67
N ILE A 150 -6.96 -7.09 -7.36
CA ILE A 150 -7.48 -5.95 -8.11
C ILE A 150 -8.80 -5.49 -7.46
N ILE A 151 -8.84 -4.25 -6.98
CA ILE A 151 -10.04 -3.67 -6.38
C ILE A 151 -10.58 -2.56 -7.27
N PHE A 152 -11.74 -2.78 -7.87
CA PHE A 152 -12.50 -1.76 -8.56
C PHE A 152 -13.33 -0.93 -7.58
N LEU A 153 -13.12 0.38 -7.56
CA LEU A 153 -13.84 1.34 -6.72
C LEU A 153 -14.82 2.19 -7.55
N PHE A 154 -15.99 2.51 -7.00
CA PHE A 154 -16.80 3.60 -7.53
C PHE A 154 -16.09 4.95 -7.30
N ARG A 155 -15.60 5.60 -8.37
CA ARG A 155 -14.94 6.92 -8.30
C ARG A 155 -13.81 6.96 -7.25
N PHE A 156 -12.63 6.45 -7.61
CA PHE A 156 -11.47 6.37 -6.72
C PHE A 156 -11.00 7.77 -6.30
N GLN A 157 -10.21 8.44 -7.14
CA GLN A 157 -9.88 9.85 -6.97
C GLN A 157 -10.27 10.65 -8.23
N ASP A 158 -10.95 10.01 -9.18
CA ASP A 158 -11.45 10.60 -10.41
C ASP A 158 -12.71 11.44 -10.14
N THR A 159 -12.54 12.75 -10.24
CA THR A 159 -13.69 13.64 -10.41
C THR A 159 -14.10 13.64 -11.88
N HIS A 160 -15.40 13.67 -12.18
CA HIS A 160 -15.88 13.86 -13.55
C HIS A 160 -16.84 15.03 -13.64
N GLU A 161 -16.84 15.72 -14.77
CA GLU A 161 -17.79 16.79 -15.05
C GLU A 161 -19.21 16.22 -15.16
N VAL A 162 -20.00 16.40 -14.11
CA VAL A 162 -21.45 16.32 -14.23
C VAL A 162 -21.93 17.71 -14.57
N LYS A 163 -22.39 17.91 -15.80
CA LYS A 163 -23.17 19.10 -16.16
C LYS A 163 -24.51 19.00 -15.48
N THR A 164 -24.62 19.51 -14.26
CA THR A 164 -25.91 19.61 -13.60
C THR A 164 -26.61 20.88 -14.06
N GLU A 165 -27.75 20.69 -14.69
CA GLU A 165 -28.65 21.77 -15.07
C GLU A 165 -29.52 22.13 -13.85
N TYR A 166 -29.32 23.31 -13.27
CA TYR A 166 -30.24 23.83 -12.26
C TYR A 166 -31.00 25.03 -12.83
N VAL A 167 -32.31 24.85 -13.02
CA VAL A 167 -33.23 25.95 -13.30
C VAL A 167 -33.50 26.68 -11.99
N THR A 168 -33.01 27.90 -11.88
CA THR A 168 -33.25 28.74 -10.71
C THR A 168 -34.73 29.13 -10.63
N ARG A 169 -35.45 28.62 -9.62
CA ARG A 169 -36.90 28.88 -9.43
C ARG A 169 -37.29 30.37 -9.38
N ARG A 170 -36.36 31.26 -9.01
CA ARG A 170 -36.64 32.70 -8.88
C ARG A 170 -36.48 33.50 -10.16
N THR A 171 -35.64 33.06 -11.10
CA THR A 171 -35.31 33.87 -12.29
C THR A 171 -35.50 33.11 -13.60
N GLY A 172 -35.77 31.81 -13.56
CA GLY A 172 -35.90 30.97 -14.75
C GLY A 172 -34.58 30.75 -15.49
N TYR A 173 -33.45 31.24 -14.96
CA TYR A 173 -32.15 31.03 -15.58
C TYR A 173 -31.64 29.62 -15.30
N THR A 174 -31.24 28.96 -16.38
CA THR A 174 -30.47 27.71 -16.37
C THR A 174 -29.03 28.05 -16.02
N ILE A 175 -28.55 27.64 -14.84
CA ILE A 175 -27.14 27.72 -14.49
C ILE A 175 -26.52 26.34 -14.77
N TYR A 176 -25.50 26.33 -15.62
CA TYR A 176 -24.62 25.17 -15.79
C TYR A 176 -23.48 25.32 -14.80
N THR A 177 -23.42 24.46 -13.80
CA THR A 177 -22.20 24.31 -12.99
C THR A 177 -21.32 23.26 -13.63
N THR A 178 -20.17 23.68 -14.15
CA THR A 178 -19.12 22.80 -14.66
C THR A 178 -18.12 22.53 -13.53
N ALA A 179 -18.12 21.31 -13.01
CA ALA A 179 -17.03 20.81 -12.17
C ALA A 179 -16.01 20.10 -13.06
N ARG A 180 -14.70 20.37 -12.88
CA ARG A 180 -13.63 19.77 -13.71
C ARG A 180 -13.30 18.36 -13.22
N SER A 181 -12.85 17.51 -14.14
CA SER A 181 -12.24 16.22 -13.83
C SER A 181 -10.74 16.37 -13.55
N SER A 182 -10.31 15.89 -12.40
CA SER A 182 -8.92 15.77 -11.94
C SER A 182 -8.80 14.62 -10.94
N GLY A 183 -7.60 14.04 -10.86
CA GLY A 183 -7.24 13.01 -9.87
C GLY A 183 -6.87 11.66 -10.49
N ALA A 184 -6.52 10.72 -9.62
CA ALA A 184 -6.06 9.39 -10.02
C ALA A 184 -7.22 8.45 -10.35
N VAL A 185 -7.09 7.73 -11.47
CA VAL A 185 -8.04 6.67 -11.86
C VAL A 185 -7.56 5.27 -11.47
N GLY A 186 -6.32 5.16 -11.00
CA GLY A 186 -5.66 3.91 -10.68
C GLY A 186 -4.48 4.14 -9.74
N MET A 187 -4.13 3.10 -9.00
CA MET A 187 -2.95 3.05 -8.16
C MET A 187 -2.54 1.59 -7.96
N SER A 188 -1.24 1.32 -7.86
CA SER A 188 -0.68 0.02 -7.56
C SER A 188 0.36 0.12 -6.45
N SER A 189 0.51 -0.96 -5.68
CA SER A 189 1.74 -1.20 -4.94
C SER A 189 2.90 -1.38 -5.92
N MET A 190 4.10 -0.94 -5.51
CA MET A 190 5.33 -1.28 -6.21
C MET A 190 6.04 -2.42 -5.48
N PRO A 191 6.73 -3.31 -6.22
CA PRO A 191 7.45 -4.39 -5.61
C PRO A 191 8.58 -3.84 -4.75
N SER A 192 8.89 -4.53 -3.65
CA SER A 192 10.07 -4.25 -2.83
C SER A 192 10.91 -5.52 -2.70
N ASP A 193 12.20 -5.33 -2.55
CA ASP A 193 13.14 -6.43 -2.46
C ASP A 193 13.06 -7.09 -1.08
N GLU A 194 13.10 -8.42 -1.07
CA GLU A 194 13.24 -9.20 0.16
C GLU A 194 12.21 -8.87 1.25
N ILE A 195 10.96 -8.57 0.88
CA ILE A 195 9.94 -8.12 1.84
C ILE A 195 9.72 -9.09 3.01
N TRP A 196 10.01 -10.38 2.82
CA TRP A 196 9.96 -11.42 3.85
C TRP A 196 10.92 -11.17 5.02
N LYS A 197 11.94 -10.32 4.85
CA LYS A 197 12.86 -9.91 5.92
C LYS A 197 12.29 -8.83 6.82
N TYR A 198 11.24 -8.13 6.40
CA TYR A 198 10.62 -7.08 7.20
C TYR A 198 9.73 -7.65 8.31
N SER A 199 9.75 -7.02 9.49
CA SER A 199 8.91 -7.45 10.62
C SER A 199 7.41 -7.29 10.36
N ASN A 200 7.04 -6.49 9.37
CA ASN A 200 5.66 -6.28 8.90
C ASN A 200 5.42 -6.89 7.51
N ALA A 201 6.19 -7.92 7.10
CA ALA A 201 6.06 -8.57 5.78
C ALA A 201 4.62 -8.96 5.42
N LEU A 202 3.86 -9.48 6.39
CA LEU A 202 2.46 -9.87 6.18
C LEU A 202 1.54 -8.67 5.93
N ASP A 203 1.77 -7.53 6.61
CA ASP A 203 0.98 -6.31 6.38
C ASP A 203 1.30 -5.69 5.02
N ILE A 204 2.57 -5.74 4.60
CA ILE A 204 2.99 -5.31 3.25
C ILE A 204 2.33 -6.17 2.19
N GLU A 205 2.31 -7.49 2.39
CA GLU A 205 1.65 -8.42 1.48
C GLU A 205 0.13 -8.21 1.42
N GLN A 206 -0.53 -8.04 2.57
CA GLN A 206 -1.97 -7.78 2.63
C GLN A 206 -2.39 -6.42 2.03
N THR A 207 -1.43 -5.50 1.88
CA THR A 207 -1.62 -4.20 1.21
C THR A 207 -1.04 -4.18 -0.21
N ASP A 208 -0.52 -5.30 -0.71
CA ASP A 208 -0.08 -5.43 -2.10
C ASP A 208 -1.28 -5.66 -3.04
N GLY A 209 -1.24 -5.02 -4.20
CA GLY A 209 -2.29 -5.08 -5.21
C GLY A 209 -2.52 -3.73 -5.86
N MET A 210 -3.70 -3.56 -6.46
CA MET A 210 -4.03 -2.33 -7.17
C MET A 210 -5.49 -1.92 -6.98
N PHE A 211 -5.70 -0.61 -7.01
CA PHE A 211 -6.99 0.04 -7.10
C PHE A 211 -7.21 0.54 -8.52
N LEU A 212 -8.42 0.34 -9.02
CA LEU A 212 -8.87 0.90 -10.29
C LEU A 212 -10.20 1.58 -10.08
N SER A 213 -10.36 2.78 -10.63
CA SER A 213 -11.69 3.38 -10.73
C SER A 213 -12.53 2.57 -11.71
N SER A 214 -13.77 2.28 -11.34
CA SER A 214 -14.76 1.73 -12.27
C SER A 214 -15.03 2.65 -13.47
N ALA A 215 -14.68 3.94 -13.38
CA ALA A 215 -14.77 4.89 -14.49
C ALA A 215 -13.84 4.57 -15.66
N VAL A 216 -12.82 3.72 -15.48
CA VAL A 216 -11.96 3.26 -16.58
C VAL A 216 -12.75 2.48 -17.65
N VAL A 217 -13.93 1.99 -17.30
CA VAL A 217 -14.84 1.30 -18.22
C VAL A 217 -15.70 2.33 -18.96
N PRO A 218 -15.79 2.24 -20.31
CA PRO A 218 -16.67 3.09 -21.10
C PRO A 218 -18.13 3.05 -20.59
N GLY A 219 -18.77 4.21 -20.53
CA GLY A 219 -20.18 4.35 -20.14
C GLY A 219 -20.46 4.26 -18.62
N VAL A 220 -19.48 3.91 -17.79
CA VAL A 220 -19.68 3.75 -16.34
C VAL A 220 -19.79 5.09 -15.62
N ALA A 221 -18.83 6.00 -15.80
CA ALA A 221 -18.90 7.29 -15.13
C ALA A 221 -20.17 8.09 -15.52
N TYR A 222 -20.52 8.03 -16.80
CA TYR A 222 -21.74 8.54 -17.41
C TYR A 222 -21.87 7.91 -18.82
N PRO A 223 -23.06 7.89 -19.45
CA PRO A 223 -23.30 7.10 -20.66
C PRO A 223 -22.34 7.32 -21.84
N TRP A 224 -21.80 8.54 -21.98
CA TRP A 224 -20.89 8.92 -23.07
C TRP A 224 -19.41 8.91 -22.67
N HIS A 225 -19.09 8.49 -21.45
CA HIS A 225 -17.72 8.46 -20.98
C HIS A 225 -16.93 7.41 -21.76
N LYS A 226 -15.79 7.80 -22.34
CA LYS A 226 -14.97 6.89 -23.15
C LYS A 226 -14.22 5.84 -22.32
N GLY A 227 -14.03 6.08 -21.03
CA GLY A 227 -13.16 5.25 -20.19
C GLY A 227 -11.70 5.32 -20.64
N SER A 228 -10.87 4.50 -20.00
CA SER A 228 -9.47 4.30 -20.35
C SER A 228 -9.06 2.88 -19.93
N LEU A 229 -9.25 1.91 -20.82
CA LEU A 229 -8.98 0.50 -20.51
C LEU A 229 -7.49 0.23 -20.28
N SER A 230 -6.60 1.11 -20.74
CA SER A 230 -5.14 1.00 -20.56
C SER A 230 -4.67 1.26 -19.12
N VAL A 231 -5.55 1.66 -18.21
CA VAL A 231 -5.19 1.89 -16.81
C VAL A 231 -4.78 0.59 -16.12
N LEU A 232 -5.50 -0.52 -16.32
CA LEU A 232 -5.07 -1.81 -15.73
C LEU A 232 -3.65 -2.19 -16.17
N PRO A 233 -3.31 -2.23 -17.47
CA PRO A 233 -1.94 -2.56 -17.86
C PRO A 233 -0.91 -1.53 -17.37
N HIS A 234 -1.26 -0.24 -17.23
CA HIS A 234 -0.37 0.77 -16.62
C HIS A 234 -0.08 0.44 -15.14
N GLU A 235 -1.12 0.26 -14.33
CA GLU A 235 -0.96 -0.06 -12.90
C GLU A 235 -0.28 -1.43 -12.71
N PHE A 236 -0.55 -2.40 -13.58
CA PHE A 236 0.19 -3.66 -13.57
C PHE A 236 1.68 -3.45 -13.84
N GLY A 237 2.05 -2.54 -14.75
CA GLY A 237 3.43 -2.14 -14.98
C GLY A 237 4.13 -1.70 -13.68
N HIS A 238 3.47 -0.89 -12.85
CA HIS A 238 3.97 -0.54 -11.52
C HIS A 238 4.06 -1.73 -10.58
N TRP A 239 3.05 -2.60 -10.56
CA TRP A 239 3.05 -3.82 -9.76
C TRP A 239 4.25 -4.72 -10.10
N VAL A 240 4.71 -4.73 -11.35
CA VAL A 240 5.93 -5.44 -11.79
C VAL A 240 7.16 -4.53 -11.91
N GLY A 241 7.17 -3.38 -11.22
CA GLY A 241 8.37 -2.58 -10.96
C GLY A 241 8.79 -1.61 -12.07
N LEU A 242 7.89 -1.25 -12.98
CA LEU A 242 8.12 -0.13 -13.91
C LEU A 242 7.79 1.20 -13.24
N LYS A 243 8.60 2.22 -13.51
CA LYS A 243 8.32 3.61 -13.12
C LYS A 243 7.63 4.33 -14.27
N HIS A 244 7.15 5.55 -14.00
CA HIS A 244 6.72 6.42 -15.08
C HIS A 244 7.89 6.78 -15.99
N THR A 245 7.68 6.77 -17.31
CA THR A 245 8.75 7.12 -18.26
C THR A 245 9.16 8.58 -18.20
N ASP A 246 8.32 9.44 -17.63
CA ASP A 246 8.60 10.86 -17.34
C ASP A 246 9.06 11.08 -15.89
N TYR A 247 9.50 10.02 -15.21
CA TYR A 247 10.05 10.10 -13.87
C TYR A 247 11.37 10.88 -13.86
N THR A 248 11.50 11.78 -12.89
CA THR A 248 12.75 12.47 -12.61
C THR A 248 12.97 12.56 -11.11
N SER A 249 14.18 12.19 -10.68
CA SER A 249 14.64 12.40 -9.31
C SER A 249 15.23 13.80 -9.08
N GLN A 250 15.31 14.60 -10.15
CA GLN A 250 15.98 15.89 -10.17
C GLN A 250 14.98 17.02 -10.34
N THR A 251 15.16 18.09 -9.56
CA THR A 251 14.35 19.30 -9.69
C THR A 251 15.22 20.54 -9.80
N ASP A 252 14.76 21.54 -10.56
CA ASP A 252 15.37 22.86 -10.58
C ASP A 252 15.13 23.63 -9.27
N ALA A 253 15.66 24.85 -9.17
CA ALA A 253 15.48 25.72 -8.00
C ALA A 253 14.02 26.11 -7.73
N ALA A 254 13.12 25.95 -8.71
CA ALA A 254 11.68 26.18 -8.57
C ALA A 254 10.92 24.89 -8.23
N GLY A 255 11.62 23.77 -8.03
CA GLY A 255 11.02 22.46 -7.73
C GLY A 255 10.41 21.77 -8.95
N ARG A 256 10.70 22.22 -10.17
CA ARG A 256 10.20 21.59 -11.40
C ARG A 256 11.12 20.45 -11.80
N GLY A 257 10.55 19.33 -12.23
CA GLY A 257 11.30 18.21 -12.77
C GLY A 257 12.21 18.65 -13.92
N ILE A 258 13.48 18.24 -13.88
CA ILE A 258 14.44 18.44 -14.97
C ILE A 258 14.83 17.08 -15.56
N CYS A 259 15.39 17.10 -16.77
CA CYS A 259 15.83 15.88 -17.45
C CYS A 259 16.80 15.08 -16.57
N ASP A 260 16.46 13.81 -16.32
CA ASP A 260 17.22 12.90 -15.47
C ASP A 260 17.82 11.79 -16.34
N PRO A 261 19.15 11.67 -16.46
CA PRO A 261 19.78 10.60 -17.25
C PRO A 261 19.42 9.19 -16.78
N LEU A 262 19.02 9.02 -15.52
CA LEU A 262 18.58 7.73 -14.99
C LEU A 262 17.14 7.40 -15.39
N ASN A 263 16.30 8.42 -15.59
CA ASN A 263 14.89 8.28 -15.98
C ASN A 263 14.16 7.17 -15.18
N ASP A 264 13.44 6.28 -15.84
CA ASP A 264 12.70 5.15 -15.28
C ASP A 264 13.55 3.90 -15.01
N ASP A 265 14.89 4.02 -15.00
CA ASP A 265 15.87 2.92 -14.88
C ASP A 265 15.74 1.84 -15.96
N VAL A 266 15.31 2.23 -17.16
CA VAL A 266 15.25 1.36 -18.34
C VAL A 266 16.01 2.02 -19.49
N ASP A 267 16.98 1.30 -20.07
CA ASP A 267 17.95 1.89 -21.00
C ASP A 267 17.35 2.32 -22.35
N ASP A 268 16.27 1.65 -22.79
CA ASP A 268 15.65 1.89 -24.09
C ASP A 268 14.43 2.82 -24.03
N THR A 269 14.22 3.50 -22.90
CA THR A 269 13.22 4.55 -22.70
C THR A 269 13.91 5.92 -22.63
N PRO A 270 13.77 6.76 -23.66
CA PRO A 270 14.38 8.10 -23.66
C PRO A 270 13.93 8.94 -22.47
N THR A 271 14.88 9.64 -21.85
CA THR A 271 14.60 10.59 -20.78
C THR A 271 13.73 11.74 -21.31
N HIS A 272 12.70 12.11 -20.55
CA HIS A 272 11.84 13.23 -20.90
C HIS A 272 11.13 13.81 -19.68
N ILE A 273 10.50 14.98 -19.83
CA ILE A 273 9.72 15.63 -18.77
C ILE A 273 8.35 16.07 -19.27
N LEU A 274 7.36 16.08 -18.37
CA LEU A 274 6.03 16.62 -18.64
C LEU A 274 5.86 18.00 -18.00
N ASP A 275 6.27 19.04 -18.72
CA ASP A 275 5.94 20.42 -18.34
C ASP A 275 4.53 20.83 -18.82
N GLU A 276 4.10 22.05 -18.48
CA GLU A 276 2.77 22.54 -18.87
C GLU A 276 2.59 22.65 -20.39
N THR A 277 3.66 22.96 -21.12
CA THR A 277 3.65 23.10 -22.59
C THR A 277 3.42 21.74 -23.25
N VAL A 278 4.16 20.73 -22.80
CA VAL A 278 4.05 19.35 -23.28
C VAL A 278 2.68 18.80 -22.93
N ARG A 279 2.21 18.99 -21.70
CA ARG A 279 0.85 18.58 -21.28
C ARG A 279 -0.23 19.20 -22.17
N GLY A 280 -0.11 20.48 -22.51
CA GLY A 280 -1.01 21.15 -23.45
C GLY A 280 -0.93 20.55 -24.87
N THR A 281 0.27 20.17 -25.31
CA THR A 281 0.48 19.52 -26.61
C THR A 281 -0.14 18.12 -26.65
N LEU A 282 0.03 17.32 -25.59
CA LEU A 282 -0.50 15.96 -25.50
C LEU A 282 -2.03 15.88 -25.56
N GLN A 283 -2.75 16.95 -25.21
CA GLN A 283 -4.21 17.01 -25.36
C GLN A 283 -4.66 16.83 -26.83
N SER A 284 -3.79 17.17 -27.79
CA SER A 284 -4.06 17.01 -29.22
C SER A 284 -3.63 15.67 -29.79
N CYS A 285 -3.07 14.78 -28.96
CA CYS A 285 -2.48 13.50 -29.38
C CYS A 285 -1.51 13.65 -30.55
N PRO A 286 -0.40 14.39 -30.37
CA PRO A 286 0.52 14.69 -31.46
C PRO A 286 1.11 13.39 -32.06
N PRO A 287 1.49 13.40 -33.35
CA PRO A 287 2.22 12.30 -33.96
C PRO A 287 3.51 11.96 -33.22
N VAL A 288 3.85 10.67 -33.19
CA VAL A 288 5.13 10.18 -32.62
C VAL A 288 6.29 10.88 -33.32
N GLY A 289 7.30 11.29 -32.54
CA GLY A 289 8.50 11.97 -33.04
C GLY A 289 8.46 13.49 -32.99
N GLN A 290 7.32 14.12 -32.64
CA GLN A 290 7.21 15.59 -32.63
C GLN A 290 7.61 16.25 -31.31
N VAL A 291 7.63 15.51 -30.21
CA VAL A 291 7.97 16.02 -28.89
C VAL A 291 9.34 15.47 -28.51
N ASN A 292 10.25 16.37 -28.14
CA ASN A 292 11.55 16.03 -27.57
C ASN A 292 11.92 17.12 -26.55
N THR A 293 11.78 16.80 -25.26
CA THR A 293 12.00 17.77 -24.16
C THR A 293 13.42 17.74 -23.63
N CYS A 294 14.11 16.61 -23.76
CA CYS A 294 15.44 16.39 -23.19
C CYS A 294 16.55 16.23 -24.23
N ARG A 295 16.39 16.91 -25.37
CA ARG A 295 17.30 16.92 -26.52
C ARG A 295 18.78 17.14 -26.22
N HIS A 296 19.09 17.83 -25.12
CA HIS A 296 20.45 18.12 -24.70
C HIS A 296 21.14 16.93 -24.02
N ILE A 297 20.39 15.88 -23.66
CA ILE A 297 20.88 14.62 -23.08
C ILE A 297 20.74 13.50 -24.12
N ASP A 298 19.57 13.39 -24.75
CA ASP A 298 19.23 12.36 -25.73
C ASP A 298 18.42 13.00 -26.88
N ASP A 299 18.85 12.81 -28.14
CA ASP A 299 18.15 13.35 -29.32
C ASP A 299 16.97 12.44 -29.76
N THR A 300 16.76 11.32 -29.09
CA THR A 300 15.61 10.43 -29.31
C THR A 300 14.31 11.13 -28.88
N PRO A 301 13.22 11.04 -29.68
CA PRO A 301 11.95 11.66 -29.31
C PRO A 301 11.35 11.11 -28.01
N ASP A 302 10.61 11.96 -27.29
CA ASP A 302 9.93 11.59 -26.07
C ASP A 302 8.94 10.45 -26.35
N PRO A 303 8.90 9.38 -25.51
CA PRO A 303 8.02 8.23 -25.71
C PRO A 303 6.59 8.52 -25.25
N ILE A 304 5.96 9.57 -25.80
CA ILE A 304 4.65 10.13 -25.41
C ILE A 304 3.43 9.20 -25.61
N ARG A 305 3.64 8.01 -26.19
CA ARG A 305 2.64 6.94 -26.35
C ARG A 305 3.00 5.68 -25.56
N ASN A 306 4.05 5.73 -24.74
CA ASN A 306 4.42 4.60 -23.89
C ASN A 306 3.32 4.34 -22.86
N LEU A 307 3.08 3.06 -22.57
CA LEU A 307 2.08 2.64 -21.59
C LEU A 307 2.34 3.24 -20.20
N MET A 308 3.59 3.48 -19.83
CA MET A 308 4.01 3.98 -18.53
C MET A 308 4.15 5.51 -18.46
N LEU A 309 3.55 6.26 -19.38
CA LEU A 309 3.47 7.72 -19.24
C LEU A 309 2.54 8.09 -18.07
N SER A 310 2.93 9.02 -17.18
CA SER A 310 2.16 9.36 -15.98
C SER A 310 0.77 9.97 -16.24
N ILE A 311 0.54 10.44 -17.47
CA ILE A 311 -0.69 11.07 -17.92
C ILE A 311 -1.17 10.49 -19.24
N SER A 312 -2.49 10.33 -19.38
CA SER A 312 -3.12 10.04 -20.66
C SER A 312 -4.26 11.01 -20.95
N TYR A 313 -4.38 11.40 -22.20
CA TYR A 313 -5.50 12.19 -22.73
C TYR A 313 -6.41 11.36 -23.65
N GLY A 314 -6.30 10.01 -23.59
CA GLY A 314 -7.04 9.09 -24.46
C GLY A 314 -6.43 8.94 -25.85
N CYS A 315 -5.13 9.20 -25.98
CA CYS A 315 -4.37 8.91 -27.20
C CYS A 315 -4.08 7.40 -27.30
N ASP A 316 -3.79 6.93 -28.51
CA ASP A 316 -3.34 5.55 -28.72
C ASP A 316 -2.03 5.30 -27.95
N VAL A 317 -1.94 4.12 -27.34
CA VAL A 317 -0.79 3.67 -26.55
C VAL A 317 -0.02 2.60 -27.33
N ASP A 318 1.27 2.85 -27.57
CA ASP A 318 2.17 1.99 -28.35
C ASP A 318 2.65 0.77 -27.54
N GLY A 319 2.51 0.83 -26.20
CA GLY A 319 2.82 -0.27 -25.28
C GLY A 319 4.16 -0.10 -24.55
N LEU A 320 4.80 -1.24 -24.25
CA LEU A 320 6.08 -1.31 -23.53
C LEU A 320 7.26 -1.49 -24.49
N THR A 321 8.38 -0.85 -24.17
CA THR A 321 9.69 -1.08 -24.82
C THR A 321 10.22 -2.48 -24.51
N TYR A 322 11.30 -2.89 -25.18
CA TYR A 322 11.88 -4.21 -24.93
C TYR A 322 12.51 -4.27 -23.53
N GLY A 323 13.23 -3.21 -23.11
CA GLY A 323 13.81 -3.09 -21.78
C GLY A 323 12.77 -3.15 -20.67
N GLN A 324 11.63 -2.46 -20.84
CA GLN A 324 10.52 -2.54 -19.89
C GLN A 324 9.98 -3.97 -19.78
N ARG A 325 9.78 -4.68 -20.89
CA ARG A 325 9.34 -6.10 -20.87
C ARG A 325 10.32 -6.99 -20.10
N GLN A 326 11.62 -6.86 -20.33
CA GLN A 326 12.63 -7.62 -19.61
C GLN A 326 12.59 -7.33 -18.11
N ARG A 327 12.50 -6.05 -17.75
CA ARG A 327 12.41 -5.60 -16.35
C ARG A 327 11.20 -6.20 -15.64
N THR A 328 10.03 -6.20 -16.26
CA THR A 328 8.80 -6.77 -15.67
C THR A 328 8.97 -8.25 -15.32
N MET A 329 9.57 -9.03 -16.22
CA MET A 329 9.80 -10.47 -16.03
C MET A 329 10.84 -10.75 -14.95
N GLU A 330 11.90 -9.95 -14.92
CA GLU A 330 12.94 -10.04 -13.90
C GLU A 330 12.38 -9.73 -12.51
N VAL A 331 11.64 -8.62 -12.38
CA VAL A 331 11.06 -8.19 -11.10
C VAL A 331 10.07 -9.22 -10.56
N TYR A 332 9.18 -9.73 -11.41
CA TYR A 332 8.24 -10.78 -10.99
C TYR A 332 8.97 -12.03 -10.50
N ARG A 333 9.98 -12.49 -11.25
CA ARG A 333 10.75 -13.69 -10.90
C ARG A 333 11.56 -13.51 -9.62
N ARG A 334 12.17 -12.35 -9.40
CA ARG A 334 13.08 -12.11 -8.28
C ARG A 334 12.38 -11.69 -6.98
N HIS A 335 11.37 -10.85 -7.09
CA HIS A 335 10.79 -10.21 -5.90
C HIS A 335 9.47 -10.85 -5.51
N ARG A 336 8.64 -11.26 -6.49
CA ARG A 336 7.27 -11.74 -6.24
C ARG A 336 7.21 -13.25 -5.99
N ILE A 337 7.73 -14.06 -6.93
CA ILE A 337 7.67 -15.52 -6.83
C ILE A 337 8.33 -16.09 -5.55
N PRO A 338 9.55 -15.68 -5.15
CA PRO A 338 10.26 -16.35 -4.06
C PRO A 338 9.64 -16.10 -2.67
N TYR A 339 8.79 -15.08 -2.54
CA TYR A 339 8.25 -14.65 -1.24
C TYR A 339 7.65 -15.80 -0.43
N LYS A 340 6.74 -16.57 -1.04
CA LYS A 340 6.05 -17.67 -0.35
C LYS A 340 7.03 -18.73 0.15
N GLN A 341 7.99 -19.12 -0.69
CA GLN A 341 9.01 -20.11 -0.34
C GLN A 341 9.90 -19.60 0.80
N ASN A 342 10.32 -18.33 0.74
CA ASN A 342 11.16 -17.73 1.78
C ASN A 342 10.40 -17.60 3.12
N MET A 343 9.14 -17.19 3.09
CA MET A 343 8.29 -17.12 4.29
C MET A 343 8.06 -18.50 4.92
N GLN A 344 7.90 -19.54 4.10
CA GLN A 344 7.79 -20.93 4.55
C GLN A 344 9.09 -21.42 5.20
N GLN A 345 10.24 -21.16 4.58
CA GLN A 345 11.56 -21.52 5.13
C GLN A 345 11.84 -20.85 6.49
N MET A 346 11.32 -19.64 6.70
CA MET A 346 11.43 -18.93 7.99
C MET A 346 10.44 -19.43 9.06
N GLY A 347 9.53 -20.35 8.73
CA GLY A 347 8.47 -20.79 9.63
C GLY A 347 7.45 -19.70 9.95
N CYS A 348 7.42 -18.61 9.16
CA CYS A 348 6.51 -17.48 9.35
C CYS A 348 5.21 -17.66 8.55
N TRP A 349 5.14 -18.67 7.68
CA TRP A 349 3.94 -18.98 6.92
C TRP A 349 3.07 -19.99 7.65
N VAL A 350 1.87 -19.58 8.05
CA VAL A 350 0.81 -20.48 8.49
C VAL A 350 -0.15 -20.63 7.33
N GLN A 351 -0.28 -21.84 6.76
CA GLN A 351 -1.34 -22.07 5.77
C GLN A 351 -2.68 -21.68 6.41
N PRO A 352 -3.53 -20.90 5.72
CA PRO A 352 -4.90 -20.72 6.17
C PRO A 352 -5.50 -22.11 6.33
N HIS A 353 -5.98 -22.45 7.54
CA HIS A 353 -6.76 -23.67 7.75
C HIS A 353 -8.05 -23.51 6.94
N VAL A 354 -8.02 -23.92 5.68
CA VAL A 354 -9.24 -24.18 4.92
C VAL A 354 -9.82 -25.44 5.56
N GLU A 355 -10.92 -25.28 6.30
CA GLU A 355 -11.72 -26.42 6.73
C GLU A 355 -12.20 -27.16 5.48
N GLN A 356 -11.44 -28.18 5.06
CA GLN A 356 -11.90 -29.10 4.03
C GLN A 356 -13.12 -29.87 4.58
N PRO A 357 -14.17 -30.08 3.78
CA PRO A 357 -15.23 -30.98 4.14
C PRO A 357 -14.62 -32.37 4.32
N LYS A 358 -14.77 -32.93 5.52
CA LYS A 358 -14.36 -34.31 5.83
C LYS A 358 -14.95 -35.26 4.79
N ASN A 359 -14.12 -35.80 3.91
CA ASN A 359 -14.37 -37.09 3.27
C ASN A 359 -13.07 -37.73 2.80
N GLU A 360 -12.91 -38.96 3.30
CA GLU A 360 -12.09 -40.09 2.84
C GLU A 360 -10.56 -40.06 3.03
N GLU A 361 -10.14 -40.93 3.96
CA GLU A 361 -8.77 -41.40 4.19
C GLU A 361 -8.13 -42.04 2.95
N PRO A 362 -6.81 -41.86 2.77
CA PRO A 362 -5.98 -42.87 2.14
C PRO A 362 -4.93 -43.44 3.11
N LYS A 363 -4.71 -44.74 2.90
CA LYS A 363 -3.87 -45.68 3.65
C LYS A 363 -2.36 -45.35 3.62
N ASP A 364 -1.76 -45.69 4.75
CA ASP A 364 -0.35 -45.94 5.09
C ASP A 364 0.62 -46.23 3.93
N GLN A 365 1.73 -45.49 3.91
CA GLN A 365 3.04 -45.98 3.46
C GLN A 365 4.13 -45.52 4.44
N GLU A 366 4.95 -46.50 4.84
CA GLU A 366 6.10 -46.43 5.75
C GLU A 366 7.15 -45.41 5.34
N ALA A 367 7.70 -44.70 6.33
CA ALA A 367 8.91 -43.89 6.21
C ALA A 367 10.10 -44.66 6.79
N GLU A 368 11.20 -44.72 6.03
CA GLU A 368 12.50 -45.22 6.47
C GLU A 368 13.21 -44.18 7.36
N ASP A 369 13.70 -44.63 8.52
CA ASP A 369 14.47 -43.86 9.50
C ASP A 369 15.91 -43.57 9.02
N GLU A 370 16.30 -42.30 9.00
CA GLU A 370 17.72 -41.89 9.00
C GLU A 370 18.20 -41.61 10.43
N GLN A 371 19.28 -42.29 10.82
CA GLN A 371 19.97 -42.16 12.11
C GLN A 371 20.67 -40.79 12.29
N PRO A 372 20.67 -40.21 13.50
CA PRO A 372 21.60 -39.13 13.85
C PRO A 372 22.95 -39.68 14.34
N LYS A 373 24.02 -38.95 13.98
CA LYS A 373 25.39 -39.14 14.47
C LYS A 373 25.53 -38.60 15.91
N ASP A 374 26.00 -39.45 16.81
CA ASP A 374 26.38 -39.08 18.17
C ASP A 374 27.72 -38.30 18.20
N GLN A 375 27.76 -37.25 19.01
CA GLN A 375 28.98 -36.58 19.47
C GLN A 375 29.38 -37.18 20.82
N GLU A 376 30.62 -37.66 20.90
CA GLU A 376 31.29 -38.18 22.10
C GLU A 376 31.30 -37.14 23.24
N ALA A 377 30.81 -37.55 24.41
CA ALA A 377 31.17 -36.95 25.69
C ALA A 377 32.11 -37.91 26.42
N GLU A 378 33.27 -37.38 26.82
CA GLU A 378 34.26 -38.09 27.63
C GLU A 378 33.70 -38.37 29.03
N ASP A 379 33.52 -39.66 29.37
CA ASP A 379 33.22 -40.13 30.73
C ASP A 379 34.50 -40.61 31.41
N GLU A 380 34.80 -40.04 32.58
CA GLU A 380 35.86 -40.49 33.49
C GLU A 380 35.56 -41.90 34.02
N GLN A 381 36.44 -42.86 33.72
CA GLN A 381 36.41 -44.21 34.30
C GLN A 381 36.74 -44.20 35.80
N PRO A 382 35.93 -44.86 36.67
CA PRO A 382 36.37 -45.27 37.99
C PRO A 382 37.23 -46.52 37.90
N LYS A 383 38.33 -46.54 38.68
CA LYS A 383 39.27 -47.65 38.81
C LYS A 383 38.61 -48.94 39.29
N ASP A 384 38.93 -50.04 38.61
CA ASP A 384 38.62 -51.42 38.96
C ASP A 384 39.25 -51.84 40.30
N GLU A 385 38.41 -52.15 41.29
CA GLU A 385 38.72 -53.13 42.34
C GLU A 385 37.98 -54.44 42.01
N GLN A 386 38.74 -55.53 41.86
CA GLN A 386 38.22 -56.87 41.61
C GLN A 386 37.30 -57.35 42.76
N PRO A 387 36.07 -57.85 42.48
CA PRO A 387 35.27 -58.50 43.49
C PRO A 387 35.72 -59.94 43.70
N LYS A 388 35.87 -60.31 44.97
CA LYS A 388 35.88 -61.69 45.46
C LYS A 388 34.55 -62.37 45.11
N ASP A 389 34.59 -63.69 44.89
CA ASP A 389 33.48 -64.57 44.55
C ASP A 389 32.18 -64.27 45.33
N GLU A 390 31.30 -63.44 44.76
CA GLU A 390 29.93 -63.23 45.20
C GLU A 390 29.03 -64.32 44.61
N GLN A 391 28.11 -64.83 45.42
CA GLN A 391 27.16 -65.86 45.01
C GLN A 391 26.27 -65.34 43.85
N PRO A 392 25.85 -66.21 42.92
CA PRO A 392 25.10 -65.79 41.72
C PRO A 392 23.80 -65.00 42.00
N ASN A 393 23.23 -65.08 43.20
CA ASN A 393 22.07 -64.26 43.61
C ASN A 393 22.41 -62.79 43.92
N ASP A 394 23.62 -62.49 44.40
CA ASP A 394 24.01 -61.13 44.78
C ASP A 394 24.29 -60.24 43.56
N ARG A 395 24.80 -60.84 42.48
CA ARG A 395 25.08 -60.16 41.21
C ARG A 395 23.83 -59.66 40.49
N VAL A 396 22.75 -60.42 40.55
CA VAL A 396 21.49 -60.04 39.90
C VAL A 396 20.77 -58.92 40.68
N ALA A 397 20.90 -58.93 42.01
CA ALA A 397 20.37 -57.87 42.87
C ALA A 397 21.15 -56.55 42.76
N SER A 398 22.44 -56.59 42.44
CA SER A 398 23.26 -55.38 42.20
C SER A 398 22.97 -54.75 40.84
N GLU A 399 22.79 -55.56 39.79
CA GLU A 399 22.41 -55.08 38.45
C GLU A 399 21.03 -54.40 38.45
N LEU A 400 20.03 -54.97 39.14
CA LEU A 400 18.71 -54.34 39.24
C LEU A 400 18.79 -52.98 39.95
N ARG A 401 19.57 -52.89 41.04
CA ARG A 401 19.78 -51.62 41.76
C ARG A 401 20.47 -50.57 40.89
N TYR A 402 21.45 -50.97 40.10
CA TYR A 402 22.12 -50.10 39.13
C TYR A 402 21.11 -49.51 38.13
N TRP A 403 20.29 -50.36 37.48
CA TRP A 403 19.31 -49.90 36.51
C TRP A 403 18.23 -49.01 37.13
N GLN A 404 17.76 -49.32 38.35
CA GLN A 404 16.83 -48.48 39.08
C GLN A 404 17.40 -47.07 39.33
N GLN A 405 18.63 -46.98 39.82
CA GLN A 405 19.28 -45.70 40.09
C GLN A 405 19.52 -44.89 38.81
N ARG A 406 20.00 -45.54 37.75
CA ARG A 406 20.26 -44.90 36.46
C ARG A 406 18.98 -44.33 35.84
N LEU A 407 17.94 -45.14 35.69
CA LEU A 407 16.67 -44.71 35.09
C LEU A 407 15.97 -43.64 35.92
N GLN A 408 16.07 -43.72 37.26
CA GLN A 408 15.56 -42.67 38.13
C GLN A 408 16.34 -41.35 37.96
N SER A 409 17.66 -41.43 37.80
CA SER A 409 18.51 -40.26 37.54
C SER A 409 18.16 -39.61 36.20
N GLU A 410 18.03 -40.39 35.14
CA GLU A 410 17.64 -39.91 33.80
C GLU A 410 16.23 -39.29 33.79
N SER A 411 15.29 -39.89 34.51
CA SER A 411 13.94 -39.32 34.71
C SER A 411 14.01 -37.97 35.42
N ASN A 412 14.75 -37.90 36.52
CA ASN A 412 14.91 -36.66 37.28
C ASN A 412 15.55 -35.56 36.44
N ASP A 413 16.58 -35.88 35.64
CA ASP A 413 17.24 -34.94 34.74
C ASP A 413 16.28 -34.41 33.67
N ALA A 414 15.51 -35.30 33.02
CA ALA A 414 14.53 -34.91 32.02
C ALA A 414 13.45 -33.97 32.60
N TRP A 415 12.95 -34.26 33.80
CA TRP A 415 11.99 -33.39 34.49
C TRP A 415 12.60 -32.06 34.94
N GLN A 416 13.89 -32.02 35.29
CA GLN A 416 14.58 -30.76 35.59
C GLN A 416 14.75 -29.90 34.35
N LYS A 417 15.18 -30.47 33.23
CA LYS A 417 15.29 -29.78 31.94
C LYS A 417 13.95 -29.17 31.52
N PHE A 418 12.86 -29.96 31.61
CA PHE A 418 11.51 -29.46 31.34
C PHE A 418 11.13 -28.26 32.22
N ARG A 419 11.41 -28.31 33.54
CA ARG A 419 11.15 -27.18 34.44
C ARG A 419 11.93 -25.93 34.05
N GLN A 420 13.20 -26.10 33.68
CA GLN A 420 14.06 -25.00 33.25
C GLN A 420 13.58 -24.38 31.93
N GLU A 421 13.26 -25.20 30.93
CA GLU A 421 12.72 -24.73 29.65
C GLU A 421 11.38 -24.01 29.83
N LYS A 422 10.52 -24.53 30.69
CA LYS A 422 9.25 -23.91 31.04
C LYS A 422 9.42 -22.52 31.63
N GLU A 423 10.36 -22.35 32.57
CA GLU A 423 10.67 -21.04 33.13
C GLU A 423 11.26 -20.08 32.09
N ASN A 424 12.21 -20.56 31.28
CA ASN A 424 12.78 -19.77 30.18
C ASN A 424 11.71 -19.28 29.21
N TYR A 425 10.74 -20.13 28.87
CA TYR A 425 9.66 -19.76 27.96
C TYR A 425 8.74 -18.69 28.56
N TYR A 426 8.37 -18.79 29.85
CA TYR A 426 7.58 -17.73 30.51
C TYR A 426 8.30 -16.39 30.48
N GLN A 427 9.62 -16.37 30.70
CA GLN A 427 10.42 -15.16 30.60
C GLN A 427 10.41 -14.60 29.17
N GLN A 428 10.51 -15.46 28.15
CA GLN A 428 10.42 -15.05 26.75
C GLN A 428 9.05 -14.45 26.39
N ILE A 429 7.93 -15.04 26.85
CA ILE A 429 6.59 -14.48 26.63
C ILE A 429 6.52 -13.05 27.20
N GLN A 430 6.98 -12.86 28.44
CA GLN A 430 6.96 -11.55 29.09
C GLN A 430 7.85 -10.53 28.36
N GLN A 431 9.03 -10.96 27.89
CA GLN A 431 9.92 -10.11 27.11
C GLN A 431 9.29 -9.70 25.78
N ARG A 432 8.68 -10.64 25.04
CA ARG A 432 7.97 -10.36 23.79
C ARG A 432 6.81 -9.40 24.01
N ALA A 433 5.98 -9.62 25.03
CA ALA A 433 4.87 -8.73 25.37
C ALA A 433 5.36 -7.29 25.70
N LYS A 434 6.48 -7.16 26.41
CA LYS A 434 7.14 -5.87 26.68
C LYS A 434 7.64 -5.20 25.38
N GLN A 435 8.27 -5.97 24.49
CA GLN A 435 8.77 -5.48 23.19
C GLN A 435 7.63 -5.01 22.29
N THR A 436 6.57 -5.82 22.12
CA THR A 436 5.37 -5.46 21.35
C THR A 436 4.75 -4.17 21.85
N ARG A 437 4.58 -4.05 23.19
CA ARG A 437 4.05 -2.83 23.81
C ARG A 437 4.94 -1.61 23.54
N SER A 438 6.25 -1.76 23.71
CA SER A 438 7.23 -0.70 23.49
C SER A 438 7.23 -0.23 22.02
N SER A 439 7.26 -1.17 21.08
CA SER A 439 7.22 -0.88 19.64
C SER A 439 5.95 -0.11 19.25
N CYS A 440 4.78 -0.61 19.68
CA CYS A 440 3.50 0.04 19.42
C CYS A 440 3.42 1.46 20.03
N TYR A 441 3.95 1.66 21.25
CA TYR A 441 4.04 2.99 21.85
C TYR A 441 4.94 3.96 21.08
N LYS A 442 6.09 3.48 20.58
CA LYS A 442 6.97 4.31 19.74
C LYS A 442 6.24 4.74 18.47
N GLN A 443 5.54 3.83 17.79
CA GLN A 443 4.75 4.13 16.59
C GLN A 443 3.62 5.13 16.88
N ALA A 444 2.84 4.92 17.95
CA ALA A 444 1.78 5.84 18.37
C ALA A 444 2.34 7.25 18.68
N GLN A 445 3.52 7.32 19.32
CA GLN A 445 4.20 8.58 19.61
C GLN A 445 4.68 9.29 18.34
N GLN A 446 5.27 8.55 17.41
CA GLN A 446 5.72 9.10 16.13
C GLN A 446 4.54 9.66 15.33
N SER A 447 3.44 8.91 15.22
CA SER A 447 2.21 9.35 14.56
C SER A 447 1.64 10.63 15.19
N TYR A 448 1.55 10.68 16.53
CA TYR A 448 1.13 11.87 17.25
C TYR A 448 2.02 13.08 16.97
N ASN A 449 3.35 12.90 16.97
CA ASN A 449 4.30 13.98 16.69
C ASN A 449 4.16 14.51 15.26
N GLN A 450 3.99 13.62 14.28
CA GLN A 450 3.79 14.00 12.87
C GLN A 450 2.49 14.78 12.69
N GLN A 451 1.37 14.28 13.22
CA GLN A 451 0.08 14.96 13.13
C GLN A 451 0.09 16.31 13.88
N ARG A 452 0.76 16.39 15.03
CA ARG A 452 0.98 17.65 15.76
C ARG A 452 1.74 18.66 14.91
N ALA A 453 2.82 18.24 14.23
CA ALA A 453 3.59 19.13 13.37
C ALA A 453 2.76 19.67 12.19
N ARG A 454 1.96 18.82 11.56
CA ARG A 454 1.01 19.22 10.50
C ARG A 454 -0.02 20.23 11.01
N LEU A 455 -0.56 20.01 12.22
CA LEU A 455 -1.49 20.94 12.85
C LEU A 455 -0.82 22.28 13.16
N ASP A 456 0.40 22.27 13.70
CA ASP A 456 1.17 23.48 13.99
C ASP A 456 1.51 24.26 12.71
N GLU A 457 1.77 23.59 11.59
CA GLU A 457 1.95 24.21 10.28
C GLU A 457 0.67 24.80 9.71
N SER A 458 -0.44 24.04 9.71
CA SER A 458 -1.76 24.52 9.28
C SER A 458 -2.19 25.76 10.06
N THR A 459 -2.01 25.74 11.38
CA THR A 459 -2.28 26.88 12.24
C THR A 459 -1.39 28.06 11.86
N ARG A 460 -0.07 27.87 11.69
CA ARG A 460 0.83 28.95 11.23
C ARG A 460 0.38 29.58 9.91
N HIS A 461 -0.07 28.78 8.94
CA HIS A 461 -0.57 29.25 7.65
C HIS A 461 -1.83 30.11 7.82
N LYS A 462 -2.86 29.61 8.51
CA LYS A 462 -4.10 30.37 8.80
C LYS A 462 -3.83 31.74 9.44
N TYR A 463 -2.89 31.82 10.38
CA TYR A 463 -2.53 33.08 11.04
C TYR A 463 -1.71 34.02 10.16
N ARG A 464 -0.86 33.47 9.27
CA ARG A 464 -0.12 34.24 8.27
C ARG A 464 -1.10 34.89 7.29
N ASP A 465 -2.02 34.12 6.71
CA ASP A 465 -3.02 34.61 5.76
C ASP A 465 -3.89 35.70 6.38
N LEU A 466 -4.31 35.50 7.64
CA LEU A 466 -5.10 36.49 8.37
C LEU A 466 -4.32 37.80 8.61
N ARG A 467 -3.00 37.71 8.83
CA ARG A 467 -2.12 38.88 8.97
C ARG A 467 -1.98 39.61 7.64
N GLU A 468 -1.66 38.88 6.57
CA GLU A 468 -1.49 39.43 5.21
C GLU A 468 -2.78 40.09 4.70
N HIS A 469 -3.93 39.46 4.97
CA HIS A 469 -5.23 40.06 4.69
C HIS A 469 -5.43 41.39 5.45
N GLY A 470 -5.07 41.44 6.73
CA GLY A 470 -5.15 42.66 7.52
C GLY A 470 -4.22 43.79 7.02
N GLU A 471 -3.03 43.43 6.53
CA GLU A 471 -2.10 44.38 5.92
C GLU A 471 -2.60 44.89 4.56
N SER A 472 -3.13 43.99 3.73
CA SER A 472 -3.76 44.33 2.44
C SER A 472 -4.92 45.30 2.62
N VAL A 473 -5.85 45.00 3.54
CA VAL A 473 -6.98 45.88 3.86
C VAL A 473 -6.50 47.24 4.38
N ARG A 474 -5.47 47.27 5.23
CA ARG A 474 -4.90 48.53 5.76
C ARG A 474 -4.31 49.37 4.63
N SER A 475 -3.52 48.77 3.75
CA SER A 475 -2.91 49.43 2.60
C SER A 475 -3.98 50.00 1.65
N TRP A 476 -5.01 49.21 1.36
CA TRP A 476 -6.13 49.62 0.53
C TRP A 476 -6.88 50.83 1.12
N LEU A 477 -7.19 50.82 2.42
CA LEU A 477 -7.89 51.92 3.09
C LEU A 477 -7.06 53.21 3.17
N GLN A 478 -5.73 53.10 3.16
CA GLN A 478 -4.83 54.26 3.26
C GLN A 478 -5.04 55.26 2.10
N GLY A 479 -5.32 54.78 0.89
CA GLY A 479 -5.62 55.65 -0.26
C GLY A 479 -6.90 56.46 -0.10
N TYR A 480 -7.89 55.91 0.61
CA TYR A 480 -9.18 56.60 0.87
C TYR A 480 -9.10 57.56 2.04
N LEU A 481 -8.23 57.30 3.02
CA LEU A 481 -8.02 58.21 4.15
C LEU A 481 -7.45 59.56 3.73
N GLN A 482 -6.72 59.61 2.61
CA GLN A 482 -6.18 60.85 2.05
C GLN A 482 -7.24 61.68 1.30
N GLN A 483 -8.37 61.08 0.93
CA GLN A 483 -9.45 61.75 0.21
C GLN A 483 -10.51 62.25 1.20
N GLY A 484 -10.60 63.57 1.40
CA GLY A 484 -11.46 64.19 2.41
C GLY A 484 -12.91 63.68 2.40
N GLN A 485 -13.49 63.47 1.21
CA GLN A 485 -14.87 62.98 1.05
C GLN A 485 -15.09 61.51 1.51
N TYR A 486 -14.05 60.67 1.52
CA TYR A 486 -14.15 59.25 1.88
C TYR A 486 -13.60 58.90 3.27
N ARG A 487 -13.02 59.88 3.99
CA ARG A 487 -12.33 59.64 5.26
C ARG A 487 -13.22 58.95 6.32
N GLN A 488 -14.47 59.40 6.48
CA GLN A 488 -15.39 58.81 7.47
C GLN A 488 -15.77 57.37 7.13
N TRP A 489 -16.04 57.11 5.85
CA TRP A 489 -16.32 55.77 5.35
C TRP A 489 -15.11 54.84 5.58
N ALA A 490 -13.90 55.28 5.23
CA ALA A 490 -12.68 54.47 5.40
C ALA A 490 -12.42 54.11 6.88
N LEU A 491 -12.71 55.02 7.82
CA LEU A 491 -12.63 54.75 9.26
C LEU A 491 -13.70 53.76 9.75
N GLN A 492 -14.93 53.86 9.22
CA GLN A 492 -15.99 52.91 9.53
C GLN A 492 -15.64 51.51 8.99
N GLU A 493 -15.16 51.44 7.77
CA GLU A 493 -14.76 50.19 7.12
C GLU A 493 -13.56 49.56 7.83
N HIS A 494 -12.56 50.36 8.22
CA HIS A 494 -11.45 49.88 9.05
C HIS A 494 -11.95 49.21 10.34
N ARG A 495 -12.90 49.82 11.05
CA ARG A 495 -13.48 49.24 12.27
C ARG A 495 -14.25 47.94 11.98
N ARG A 496 -14.97 47.87 10.85
CA ARG A 496 -15.67 46.65 10.41
C ARG A 496 -14.67 45.51 10.19
N GLN A 497 -13.63 45.76 9.41
CA GLN A 497 -12.59 44.79 9.07
C GLN A 497 -11.80 44.34 10.32
N GLN A 498 -11.51 45.26 11.24
CA GLN A 498 -10.88 44.90 12.53
C GLN A 498 -11.75 43.96 13.37
N ARG A 499 -13.08 44.13 13.38
CA ARG A 499 -13.99 43.18 14.05
C ARG A 499 -13.97 41.82 13.37
N GLU A 500 -14.07 41.77 12.04
CA GLU A 500 -14.03 40.51 11.30
C GLU A 500 -12.71 39.74 11.53
N ILE A 501 -11.56 40.43 11.50
CA ILE A 501 -10.25 39.81 11.77
C ILE A 501 -10.18 39.26 13.21
N ARG A 502 -10.75 39.96 14.20
CA ARG A 502 -10.83 39.49 15.58
C ARG A 502 -11.72 38.24 15.70
N GLU A 503 -12.87 38.24 15.06
CA GLU A 503 -13.79 37.09 15.03
C GLU A 503 -13.16 35.87 14.34
N ARG A 504 -12.54 36.06 13.17
CA ARG A 504 -11.77 35.00 12.48
C ARG A 504 -10.65 34.45 13.36
N ARG A 505 -9.90 35.32 14.02
CA ARG A 505 -8.85 34.93 14.97
C ARG A 505 -9.42 34.09 16.13
N GLN A 506 -10.56 34.47 16.69
CA GLN A 506 -11.23 33.69 17.73
C GLN A 506 -11.69 32.33 17.22
N ARG A 507 -12.27 32.25 16.02
CA ARG A 507 -12.64 30.97 15.39
C ARG A 507 -11.43 30.06 15.20
N TYR A 508 -10.33 30.57 14.66
CA TYR A 508 -9.10 29.78 14.50
C TYR A 508 -8.53 29.27 15.83
N ARG A 509 -8.63 30.05 16.91
CA ARG A 509 -8.24 29.58 18.26
C ARG A 509 -9.13 28.43 18.75
N GLN A 510 -10.43 28.52 18.53
CA GLN A 510 -11.37 27.47 18.93
C GLN A 510 -11.16 26.20 18.11
N GLU A 511 -10.96 26.33 16.81
CA GLU A 511 -10.62 25.21 15.92
C GLU A 511 -9.31 24.53 16.33
N ASP A 512 -8.22 25.30 16.48
CA ASP A 512 -6.91 24.76 16.90
C ASP A 512 -7.02 24.03 18.25
N ARG A 513 -7.75 24.61 19.22
CA ARG A 513 -8.02 23.94 20.49
C ARG A 513 -8.75 22.62 20.31
N ARG A 514 -9.84 22.59 19.54
CA ARG A 514 -10.62 21.36 19.28
C ARG A 514 -9.78 20.29 18.58
N SER A 515 -8.98 20.67 17.59
CA SER A 515 -8.09 19.77 16.87
C SER A 515 -7.00 19.20 17.77
N ARG A 516 -6.39 20.01 18.64
CA ARG A 516 -5.40 19.53 19.63
C ARG A 516 -6.02 18.57 20.64
N GLU A 517 -7.21 18.89 21.16
CA GLU A 517 -7.93 18.00 22.07
C GLU A 517 -8.29 16.67 21.40
N ALA A 518 -8.71 16.70 20.14
CA ALA A 518 -8.98 15.50 19.34
C ALA A 518 -7.72 14.65 19.14
N LEU A 519 -6.60 15.28 18.76
CA LEU A 519 -5.31 14.61 18.57
C LEU A 519 -4.82 13.92 19.86
N VAL A 520 -4.97 14.58 21.02
CA VAL A 520 -4.63 13.98 22.32
C VAL A 520 -5.54 12.80 22.65
N ARG A 521 -6.85 12.88 22.35
CA ARG A 521 -7.77 11.76 22.54
C ARG A 521 -7.39 10.56 21.66
N GLU A 522 -7.10 10.79 20.39
CA GLU A 522 -6.67 9.74 19.46
C GLU A 522 -5.39 9.06 19.96
N TYR A 523 -4.38 9.83 20.37
CA TYR A 523 -3.14 9.29 20.93
C TYR A 523 -3.38 8.41 22.17
N ARG A 524 -4.29 8.83 23.07
CA ARG A 524 -4.67 8.02 24.24
C ARG A 524 -5.36 6.72 23.84
N GLN A 525 -6.27 6.76 22.87
CA GLN A 525 -6.95 5.57 22.35
C GLN A 525 -5.94 4.60 21.72
N ARG A 526 -5.02 5.08 20.88
CA ARG A 526 -3.94 4.26 20.31
C ARG A 526 -3.07 3.61 21.38
N ARG A 527 -2.74 4.33 22.45
CA ARG A 527 -2.02 3.73 23.59
C ARG A 527 -2.81 2.63 24.28
N GLN A 528 -4.11 2.83 24.53
CA GLN A 528 -4.96 1.78 25.10
C GLN A 528 -5.04 0.55 24.20
N GLN A 529 -5.15 0.75 22.88
CA GLN A 529 -5.10 -0.34 21.90
C GLN A 529 -3.77 -1.09 21.93
N CYS A 530 -2.64 -0.38 22.06
CA CYS A 530 -1.33 -1.02 22.24
C CYS A 530 -1.26 -1.88 23.52
N GLU A 531 -1.84 -1.42 24.63
CA GLU A 531 -1.91 -2.23 25.86
C GLU A 531 -2.77 -3.47 25.67
N HIS A 532 -3.92 -3.32 25.02
CA HIS A 532 -4.83 -4.42 24.74
C HIS A 532 -4.17 -5.48 23.86
N ARG A 533 -3.59 -5.10 22.71
CA ARG A 533 -2.87 -6.02 21.81
C ARG A 533 -1.71 -6.73 22.50
N ALA A 534 -0.95 -6.03 23.35
CA ALA A 534 0.13 -6.64 24.10
C ALA A 534 -0.37 -7.69 25.09
N ARG A 535 -1.52 -7.47 25.74
CA ARG A 535 -2.16 -8.45 26.63
C ARG A 535 -2.74 -9.63 25.87
N GLU A 536 -3.40 -9.39 24.74
CA GLU A 536 -3.93 -10.47 23.90
C GLU A 536 -2.81 -11.38 23.39
N ALA A 537 -1.72 -10.79 22.89
CA ALA A 537 -0.54 -11.55 22.47
C ALA A 537 0.08 -12.34 23.64
N GLU A 538 0.12 -11.77 24.84
CA GLU A 538 0.60 -12.47 26.05
C GLU A 538 -0.29 -13.68 26.38
N VAL A 539 -1.63 -13.51 26.35
CA VAL A 539 -2.60 -14.57 26.61
C VAL A 539 -2.51 -15.68 25.56
N GLN A 540 -2.45 -15.34 24.27
CA GLN A 540 -2.34 -16.31 23.18
C GLN A 540 -1.04 -17.12 23.25
N ASN A 541 0.09 -16.44 23.49
CA ASN A 541 1.38 -17.11 23.64
C ASN A 541 1.41 -18.00 24.88
N ARG A 542 0.78 -17.57 25.97
CA ARG A 542 0.65 -18.37 27.20
C ARG A 542 -0.20 -19.61 26.97
N GLN A 543 -1.34 -19.50 26.29
CA GLN A 543 -2.18 -20.65 25.98
C GLN A 543 -1.45 -21.66 25.11
N SER A 544 -0.77 -21.19 24.07
CA SER A 544 0.03 -22.05 23.17
C SER A 544 1.13 -22.78 23.94
N PHE A 545 1.78 -22.08 24.87
CA PHE A 545 2.78 -22.66 25.75
C PHE A 545 2.21 -23.69 26.73
N GLU A 546 1.07 -23.41 27.34
CA GLU A 546 0.41 -24.33 28.28
C GLU A 546 0.03 -25.64 27.58
N ASN A 547 -0.42 -25.57 26.33
CA ASN A 547 -0.67 -26.75 25.51
C ASN A 547 0.62 -27.56 25.25
N TRP A 548 1.69 -26.91 24.79
CA TRP A 548 2.99 -27.55 24.59
C TRP A 548 3.51 -28.19 25.89
N ALA A 549 3.44 -27.47 27.01
CA ALA A 549 3.92 -27.95 28.29
C ALA A 549 3.12 -29.17 28.77
N GLN A 550 1.82 -29.21 28.48
CA GLN A 550 0.95 -30.34 28.79
C GLN A 550 1.35 -31.57 27.97
N GLU A 551 1.51 -31.42 26.65
CA GLU A 551 1.94 -32.49 25.74
C GLU A 551 3.31 -33.05 26.13
N TYR A 552 4.29 -32.17 26.36
CA TYR A 552 5.63 -32.57 26.77
C TYR A 552 5.62 -33.31 28.11
N SER A 553 4.85 -32.82 29.09
CA SER A 553 4.72 -33.48 30.39
C SER A 553 4.07 -34.87 30.29
N ASN A 554 3.13 -35.06 29.36
CA ASN A 554 2.51 -36.36 29.10
C ASN A 554 3.51 -37.32 28.46
N ALA A 555 4.35 -36.84 27.53
CA ALA A 555 5.42 -37.63 26.92
C ALA A 555 6.43 -38.12 27.98
N LEU A 556 6.88 -37.23 28.89
CA LEU A 556 7.77 -37.60 29.98
C LEU A 556 7.17 -38.67 30.91
N ARG A 557 5.88 -38.56 31.25
CA ARG A 557 5.19 -39.60 32.03
C ARG A 557 5.15 -40.93 31.29
N GLY A 558 4.89 -40.91 29.99
CA GLY A 558 4.89 -42.12 29.17
C GLY A 558 6.26 -42.80 29.10
N GLU A 559 7.36 -42.03 29.08
CA GLU A 559 8.72 -42.59 29.20
C GLU A 559 8.98 -43.16 30.59
N ASP A 560 8.57 -42.47 31.66
CA ASP A 560 8.71 -42.98 33.03
C ASP A 560 7.92 -44.29 33.23
N ASP A 561 6.72 -44.41 32.65
CA ASP A 561 5.93 -45.64 32.69
C ASP A 561 6.62 -46.78 31.92
N ARG A 562 7.22 -46.51 30.75
CA ARG A 562 8.03 -47.49 30.01
C ARG A 562 9.26 -47.94 30.81
N ARG A 563 9.95 -47.02 31.49
CA ARG A 563 11.07 -47.34 32.38
C ARG A 563 10.64 -48.24 33.54
N ARG A 564 9.47 -47.98 34.14
CA ARG A 564 8.90 -48.87 35.18
C ARG A 564 8.59 -50.26 34.64
N GLN A 565 7.95 -50.36 33.47
CA GLN A 565 7.67 -51.65 32.83
C GLN A 565 8.95 -52.45 32.56
N PHE A 566 10.02 -51.78 32.13
CA PHE A 566 11.32 -52.41 31.95
C PHE A 566 11.88 -52.96 33.27
N LEU A 567 11.88 -52.17 34.35
CA LEU A 567 12.31 -52.61 35.67
C LEU A 567 11.49 -53.79 36.21
N ASP A 568 10.17 -53.76 36.04
CA ASP A 568 9.28 -54.87 36.39
C ASP A 568 9.60 -56.14 35.59
N SER A 569 9.98 -55.99 34.32
CA SER A 569 10.39 -57.11 33.47
C SER A 569 11.70 -57.75 33.93
N LEU A 570 12.63 -56.96 34.46
CA LEU A 570 13.88 -57.45 35.05
C LEU A 570 13.60 -58.19 36.37
N GLN A 571 12.70 -57.67 37.21
CA GLN A 571 12.30 -58.33 38.45
C GLN A 571 11.63 -59.68 38.22
N LYS A 572 10.79 -59.83 37.19
CA LYS A 572 10.12 -61.10 36.86
C LYS A 572 11.05 -62.20 36.34
N LYS A 573 12.25 -61.84 35.89
CA LYS A 573 13.27 -62.80 35.43
C LYS A 573 14.14 -63.33 36.57
N GLN A 574 14.03 -62.75 37.77
CA GLN A 574 14.55 -63.26 39.03
C GLN A 574 13.59 -64.30 39.59
#